data_AF-A0A2E3V1Y6-F1
#
_entry.id   AF-A0A2E3V1Y6-F1
#
_cell.length_a   1.000
_cell.length_b   1.000
_cell.length_c   1.000
_cell.angle_alpha   90.00
_cell.angle_beta   90.00
_cell.angle_gamma   90.00
#
_symmetry.space_group_name_H-M   'P 1'
#
loop_
_entity.id
_entity.type
_entity.pdbx_description
1 polymer ?
#
loop_
_entity_poly.entity_id
_entity_poly.type
_entity_poly.pdbx_seq_one_letter_code
_entity_poly.pdbx_strand_id
1 'polypeptide(L)'
;MLLKAIWGVYHADGGIVGELQYVFGKLRGTAHCALCDITHSFVSEKKSMKECRSNSPVPFHLVHLNEQSEGLQSITEGVTPCVVAETDEGFQVILYSDELEECNKKVELFQEKFDLALKTFNIN
;
A
#
# COMPACT_ATOMS: atom_id res chain seq x y z
N MET A 1 12.83 -3.09 17.06
CA MET A 1 11.77 -2.59 16.16
C MET A 1 10.39 -2.97 16.65
N LEU A 2 9.83 -2.09 17.48
CA LEU A 2 8.42 -2.05 17.83
C LEU A 2 7.62 -1.48 16.66
N LEU A 3 6.67 -2.23 16.13
CA LEU A 3 5.79 -1.77 15.05
C LEU A 3 4.77 -0.75 15.57
N LYS A 4 4.61 0.39 14.89
CA LYS A 4 3.68 1.47 15.24
C LYS A 4 2.52 1.62 14.25
N ALA A 5 2.81 1.50 12.96
CA ALA A 5 1.82 1.64 11.89
C ALA A 5 2.32 0.97 10.60
N ILE A 6 1.40 0.76 9.67
CA ILE A 6 1.67 0.31 8.30
C ILE A 6 1.17 1.38 7.32
N TRP A 7 1.96 1.64 6.29
CA TRP A 7 1.66 2.61 5.24
C TRP A 7 1.76 1.94 3.87
N GLY A 8 0.63 1.75 3.21
CA GLY A 8 0.61 1.39 1.78
C GLY A 8 0.60 2.66 0.94
N VAL A 9 1.62 2.83 0.09
CA VAL A 9 1.81 4.00 -0.75
C VAL A 9 1.49 3.65 -2.20
N TYR A 10 0.45 4.28 -2.74
CA TYR A 10 0.09 4.17 -4.15
C TYR A 10 1.08 4.92 -5.04
N HIS A 11 1.24 4.45 -6.28
CA HIS A 11 1.94 5.19 -7.33
C HIS A 11 0.96 6.07 -8.12
N ALA A 12 0.27 6.97 -7.42
CA ALA A 12 -0.67 7.92 -7.99
C ALA A 12 -0.84 9.12 -7.04
N ASP A 13 -1.23 10.28 -7.57
CA ASP A 13 -1.63 11.45 -6.77
C ASP A 13 -3.11 11.35 -6.35
N GLY A 14 -3.42 11.81 -5.14
CA GLY A 14 -4.76 11.95 -4.59
C GLY A 14 -5.46 13.23 -5.08
N GLY A 15 -6.77 13.14 -5.33
CA GLY A 15 -7.62 14.25 -5.81
C GLY A 15 -9.03 13.78 -6.18
N ILE A 16 -9.98 14.72 -6.36
CA ILE A 16 -11.47 14.57 -6.46
C ILE A 16 -11.99 13.63 -7.59
N VAL A 17 -11.12 12.87 -8.25
CA VAL A 17 -11.50 11.75 -9.15
C VAL A 17 -11.42 10.39 -8.41
N GLY A 18 -10.96 10.38 -7.15
CA GLY A 18 -10.45 9.21 -6.41
C GLY A 18 -11.46 8.21 -5.81
N GLU A 19 -12.77 8.31 -6.08
CA GLU A 19 -13.71 7.19 -5.82
C GLU A 19 -14.36 6.64 -7.10
N LEU A 20 -14.25 7.34 -8.23
CA LEU A 20 -14.83 6.92 -9.49
C LEU A 20 -13.85 7.25 -10.61
N GLN A 21 -13.07 6.25 -10.98
CA GLN A 21 -12.96 5.73 -12.34
C GLN A 21 -11.62 4.99 -12.44
N TYR A 22 -11.67 3.67 -12.31
CA TYR A 22 -10.72 2.74 -12.94
C TYR A 22 -10.79 2.83 -14.50
N VAL A 23 -11.15 3.99 -15.04
CA VAL A 23 -11.40 4.24 -16.45
C VAL A 23 -10.62 5.49 -16.82
N PHE A 24 -9.30 5.44 -16.83
CA PHE A 24 -8.46 6.17 -17.80
C PHE A 24 -7.01 5.66 -17.70
N GLY A 25 -6.76 4.46 -18.23
CA GLY A 25 -5.41 3.89 -18.38
C GLY A 25 -5.15 3.16 -19.70
N LYS A 26 -6.16 3.02 -20.57
CA LYS A 26 -5.93 2.68 -21.99
C LYS A 26 -5.45 3.89 -22.81
N LEU A 27 -5.29 5.06 -22.17
CA LEU A 27 -4.89 6.31 -22.80
C LEU A 27 -3.86 7.03 -21.92
N ARG A 28 -2.58 6.88 -22.30
CA ARG A 28 -1.46 7.80 -22.09
C ARG A 28 -1.07 8.15 -20.64
N GLY A 29 -0.19 7.32 -20.06
CA GLY A 29 1.03 7.86 -19.43
C GLY A 29 1.17 7.83 -17.91
N THR A 30 0.18 7.36 -17.15
CA THR A 30 0.37 7.08 -15.72
C THR A 30 0.83 5.63 -15.52
N ALA A 31 1.90 5.45 -14.75
CA ALA A 31 2.53 4.16 -14.53
C ALA A 31 1.57 3.17 -13.84
N HIS A 32 1.79 1.88 -14.10
CA HIS A 32 1.02 0.79 -13.49
C HIS A 32 1.17 0.83 -11.95
N CYS A 33 0.06 0.66 -11.21
CA CYS A 33 0.04 0.66 -9.75
C CYS A 33 -0.52 -0.66 -9.22
N ALA A 34 0.34 -1.63 -8.93
CA ALA A 34 -0.06 -2.94 -8.38
C ALA A 34 -0.86 -2.83 -7.08
N LEU A 35 -0.49 -1.91 -6.18
CA LEU A 35 -1.23 -1.73 -4.92
C LEU A 35 -2.65 -1.23 -5.18
N CYS A 36 -2.85 -0.32 -6.13
CA CYS A 36 -4.18 0.17 -6.52
C CYS A 36 -5.07 -0.99 -7.00
N ASP A 37 -4.50 -1.87 -7.82
CA ASP A 37 -5.18 -3.06 -8.34
C ASP A 37 -5.52 -4.07 -7.24
N ILE A 38 -4.65 -4.22 -6.23
CA ILE A 38 -4.90 -5.05 -5.06
C ILE A 38 -6.02 -4.46 -4.22
N THR A 39 -6.01 -3.15 -3.95
CA THR A 39 -6.91 -2.54 -2.97
C THR A 39 -8.30 -2.22 -3.53
N HIS A 40 -8.43 -1.86 -4.80
CA HIS A 40 -9.69 -1.38 -5.38
C HIS A 40 -10.38 -2.36 -6.32
N SER A 41 -11.71 -2.31 -6.32
CA SER A 41 -12.56 -2.75 -7.43
C SER A 41 -12.87 -1.54 -8.34
N PHE A 42 -13.79 -1.68 -9.29
CA PHE A 42 -14.14 -0.62 -10.25
C PHE A 42 -14.57 0.73 -9.62
N VAL A 43 -15.16 0.71 -8.41
CA VAL A 43 -15.82 1.87 -7.81
C VAL A 43 -15.46 2.12 -6.33
N SER A 44 -14.73 1.21 -5.69
CA SER A 44 -14.44 1.29 -4.26
C SER A 44 -13.37 0.29 -3.83
N GLU A 45 -12.80 0.52 -2.64
CA GLU A 45 -11.94 -0.43 -1.97
C GLU A 45 -12.63 -1.80 -1.77
N LYS A 46 -11.91 -2.88 -2.07
CA LYS A 46 -12.37 -4.26 -1.87
C LYS A 46 -12.69 -4.52 -0.40
N LYS A 47 -13.78 -5.25 -0.15
CA LYS A 47 -14.16 -5.66 1.21
C LYS A 47 -13.04 -6.46 1.91
N SER A 48 -12.37 -7.36 1.19
CA SER A 48 -11.24 -8.12 1.73
C SER A 48 -10.05 -7.23 2.12
N MET A 49 -9.81 -6.12 1.40
CA MET A 49 -8.76 -5.16 1.78
C MET A 49 -9.13 -4.42 3.07
N LYS A 50 -10.39 -4.00 3.21
CA LYS A 50 -10.91 -3.41 4.46
C LYS A 50 -10.74 -4.35 5.65
N GLU A 51 -11.07 -5.62 5.46
CA GLU A 51 -10.90 -6.67 6.47
C GLU A 51 -9.41 -6.89 6.81
N CYS A 52 -8.55 -7.04 5.80
CA CYS A 52 -7.09 -7.14 5.97
C CYS A 52 -6.53 -5.98 6.81
N ARG A 53 -6.89 -4.73 6.47
CA ARG A 53 -6.49 -3.54 7.23
C ARG A 53 -7.02 -3.53 8.66
N SER A 54 -8.28 -3.94 8.85
CA SER A 54 -8.92 -3.94 10.17
C SER A 54 -8.34 -5.01 11.09
N ASN A 55 -7.82 -6.10 10.53
CA ASN A 55 -7.15 -7.18 11.27
C ASN A 55 -5.67 -6.91 11.51
N SER A 56 -5.11 -5.82 10.96
CA SER A 56 -3.73 -5.41 11.23
C SER A 56 -3.55 -5.12 12.73
N PRO A 57 -2.45 -5.57 13.35
CA PRO A 57 -2.19 -5.33 14.78
C PRO A 57 -1.94 -3.84 15.11
N VAL A 58 -1.63 -3.05 14.09
CA VAL A 58 -1.39 -1.60 14.16
C VAL A 58 -2.22 -0.88 13.10
N PRO A 59 -2.44 0.44 13.21
CA PRO A 59 -3.10 1.20 12.16
C PRO A 59 -2.48 0.96 10.79
N PHE A 60 -3.31 0.59 9.81
CA PHE A 60 -2.90 0.43 8.42
C PHE A 60 -3.52 1.56 7.58
N HIS A 61 -2.67 2.48 7.15
CA HIS A 61 -2.98 3.62 6.31
C HIS A 61 -2.71 3.32 4.82
N LEU A 62 -3.52 3.91 3.95
CA LEU A 62 -3.31 3.90 2.49
C LEU A 62 -3.27 5.36 2.04
N VAL A 63 -2.22 5.73 1.32
CA VAL A 63 -1.95 7.12 0.93
C VAL A 63 -1.45 7.20 -0.51
N HIS A 64 -1.73 8.31 -1.16
CA HIS A 64 -1.19 8.70 -2.46
C HIS A 64 0.15 9.43 -2.32
N LEU A 65 0.84 9.63 -3.45
CA LEU A 65 2.17 10.24 -3.49
C LEU A 65 2.22 11.60 -2.79
N ASN A 66 1.22 12.46 -3.04
CA ASN A 66 1.04 13.79 -2.48
C ASN A 66 0.41 13.83 -1.07
N GLU A 67 0.09 12.68 -0.48
CA GLU A 67 -0.50 12.57 0.87
C GLU A 67 0.52 12.07 1.91
N GLN A 68 1.74 11.75 1.48
CA GLN A 68 2.82 11.28 2.35
C GLN A 68 3.39 12.39 3.23
N SER A 69 3.86 12.02 4.42
CA SER A 69 4.75 12.88 5.20
C SER A 69 6.15 12.92 4.56
N GLU A 70 6.93 13.96 4.85
CA GLU A 70 8.31 14.10 4.35
C GLU A 70 9.17 12.87 4.70
N GLY A 71 9.03 12.34 5.92
CA GLY A 71 9.76 11.16 6.37
C GLY A 71 9.41 9.90 5.58
N LEU A 72 8.12 9.68 5.29
CA LEU A 72 7.68 8.55 4.47
C LEU A 72 8.14 8.71 3.02
N GLN A 73 7.96 9.90 2.44
CA GLN A 73 8.39 10.21 1.08
C GLN A 73 9.89 9.96 0.86
N SER A 74 10.73 10.32 1.84
CA SER A 74 12.19 10.20 1.74
C SER A 74 12.70 8.76 1.50
N ILE A 75 11.90 7.74 1.85
CA ILE A 75 12.27 6.33 1.64
C ILE A 75 11.48 5.65 0.51
N THR A 76 10.38 6.25 0.05
CA THR A 76 9.50 5.67 -0.98
C THR A 76 9.74 6.29 -2.36
N GLU A 77 10.46 7.40 -2.45
CA GLU A 77 10.81 8.03 -3.73
C GLU A 77 11.53 7.03 -4.66
N GLY A 78 10.97 6.83 -5.85
CA GLY A 78 11.50 5.91 -6.85
C GLY A 78 11.20 4.42 -6.64
N VAL A 79 10.52 4.04 -5.54
CA VAL A 79 10.19 2.62 -5.24
C VAL A 79 8.70 2.34 -5.05
N THR A 80 7.83 3.33 -5.28
CA THR A 80 6.37 3.15 -5.26
C THR A 80 5.85 2.39 -6.49
N PRO A 81 4.75 1.62 -6.37
CA PRO A 81 3.97 1.40 -5.16
C PRO A 81 4.70 0.47 -4.18
N CYS A 82 4.49 0.67 -2.89
CA CYS A 82 5.15 -0.11 -1.84
C CYS A 82 4.34 -0.16 -0.54
N VAL A 83 4.71 -1.07 0.36
CA VAL A 83 4.21 -1.10 1.75
C VAL A 83 5.37 -0.84 2.69
N VAL A 84 5.14 0.01 3.69
CA VAL A 84 6.13 0.48 4.65
C VAL A 84 5.68 0.15 6.07
N ALA A 85 6.59 -0.37 6.88
CA ALA A 85 6.46 -0.42 8.32
C ALA A 85 7.00 0.86 8.96
N GLU A 86 6.20 1.47 9.83
CA GLU A 86 6.66 2.50 10.76
C GLU A 86 6.99 1.86 12.10
N THR A 87 8.19 2.12 12.61
CA THR A 87 8.69 1.55 13.87
C THR A 87 9.14 2.64 14.84
N ASP A 88 9.59 2.23 16.03
CA ASP A 88 10.34 3.08 16.96
C ASP A 88 11.71 3.55 16.43
N GLU A 89 12.25 2.85 15.43
CA GLU A 89 13.56 3.14 14.82
C GLU A 89 13.45 3.90 13.48
N GLY A 90 12.24 4.07 12.94
CA GLY A 90 11.99 4.79 11.69
C GLY A 90 11.11 4.00 10.71
N PHE A 91 11.12 4.41 9.44
CA PHE A 91 10.38 3.75 8.37
C PHE A 91 11.24 2.71 7.63
N GLN A 92 10.61 1.60 7.24
CA GLN A 92 11.23 0.55 6.45
C GLN A 92 10.26 0.04 5.39
N VAL A 93 10.67 -0.01 4.12
CA VAL A 93 9.90 -0.68 3.07
C VAL A 93 9.91 -2.19 3.34
N ILE A 94 8.72 -2.80 3.39
CA ILE A 94 8.52 -4.23 3.70
C ILE A 94 7.93 -5.02 2.54
N LEU A 95 7.31 -4.36 1.57
CA LEU A 95 6.92 -4.96 0.28
C LEU A 95 7.19 -3.95 -0.84
N TYR A 96 7.92 -4.39 -1.86
CA TYR A 96 8.23 -3.60 -3.04
C TYR A 96 7.25 -3.85 -4.19
N SER A 97 7.33 -3.02 -5.23
CA SER A 97 6.41 -3.07 -6.37
C SER A 97 6.36 -4.45 -7.03
N ASP A 98 7.49 -5.13 -7.22
CA ASP A 98 7.57 -6.46 -7.81
C ASP A 98 6.84 -7.52 -6.98
N GLU A 99 7.00 -7.49 -5.64
CA GLU A 99 6.28 -8.38 -4.73
C GLU A 99 4.77 -8.13 -4.77
N LEU A 100 4.35 -6.86 -4.97
CA LEU A 100 2.95 -6.50 -5.15
C LEU A 100 2.39 -6.98 -6.50
N GLU A 101 3.18 -6.91 -7.59
CA GLU A 101 2.79 -7.47 -8.88
C GLU A 101 2.49 -8.97 -8.80
N GLU A 102 3.32 -9.71 -8.06
CA GLU A 102 3.14 -11.17 -7.85
C GLU A 102 1.81 -11.51 -7.15
N CYS A 103 1.21 -10.57 -6.43
CA CYS A 103 -0.10 -10.75 -5.82
C CYS A 103 -1.22 -10.85 -6.85
N ASN A 104 -0.97 -10.53 -8.13
CA ASN A 104 -1.93 -10.68 -9.23
C ASN A 104 -3.30 -10.06 -8.91
N LYS A 105 -3.29 -8.87 -8.30
CA LYS A 105 -4.50 -8.10 -7.89
C LYS A 105 -5.36 -8.79 -6.82
N LYS A 106 -4.87 -9.87 -6.19
CA LYS A 106 -5.59 -10.63 -5.16
C LYS A 106 -5.17 -10.17 -3.77
N VAL A 107 -6.17 -9.86 -2.93
CA VAL A 107 -5.92 -9.43 -1.55
C VAL A 107 -5.40 -10.60 -0.71
N GLU A 108 -5.80 -11.82 -1.03
CA GLU A 108 -5.38 -13.01 -0.28
C GLU A 108 -3.86 -13.24 -0.41
N LEU A 109 -3.31 -13.12 -1.62
CA LEU A 109 -1.87 -13.23 -1.86
C LEU A 109 -1.08 -12.06 -1.27
N PHE A 110 -1.65 -10.86 -1.31
CA PHE A 110 -1.10 -9.70 -0.62
C PHE A 110 -1.02 -9.95 0.89
N GLN A 111 -2.08 -10.45 1.49
CA GLN A 111 -2.15 -10.72 2.92
C GLN A 111 -1.11 -11.77 3.35
N GLU A 112 -0.90 -12.84 2.57
CA GLU A 112 0.14 -13.84 2.85
C GLU A 112 1.55 -13.21 2.90
N LYS A 113 1.89 -12.37 1.93
CA LYS A 113 3.18 -11.65 1.90
C LYS A 113 3.30 -10.63 3.02
N PHE A 114 2.23 -9.90 3.28
CA PHE A 114 2.15 -8.92 4.37
C PHE A 114 2.36 -9.59 5.73
N ASP A 115 1.63 -10.66 6.02
CA ASP A 115 1.74 -11.42 7.28
C ASP A 115 3.14 -12.03 7.44
N LEU A 116 3.76 -12.47 6.34
CA LEU A 116 5.14 -12.95 6.36
C LEU A 116 6.13 -11.83 6.71
N ALA A 117 5.98 -10.66 6.08
CA ALA A 117 6.81 -9.49 6.35
C ALA A 117 6.66 -8.99 7.79
N LEU A 118 5.46 -9.09 8.38
CA LEU A 118 5.23 -8.67 9.77
C LEU A 118 5.94 -9.53 10.82
N LYS A 119 6.32 -10.78 10.51
CA LYS A 119 7.00 -11.67 11.46
C LYS A 119 8.37 -11.17 11.92
N THR A 120 8.96 -10.19 11.23
CA THR A 120 10.24 -9.59 11.60
C THR A 120 10.11 -8.46 12.64
N PHE A 121 8.88 -8.09 13.02
CA PHE A 121 8.63 -6.98 13.94
C PHE A 121 8.04 -7.47 15.26
N ASN A 122 8.36 -6.74 16.33
CA ASN A 122 7.71 -6.95 17.62
C ASN A 122 6.37 -6.20 17.62
N ILE A 123 5.31 -6.93 17.98
CA ILE A 123 3.96 -6.40 18.15
C ILE A 123 3.72 -6.40 19.67
N ASN A 124 3.56 -5.21 20.27
CA ASN A 124 3.27 -5.05 21.70
C ASN A 124 1.80 -5.26 22.01
#